data_AF-A0A4R3PYC4-F1
#
_entry.id   AF-A0A4R3PYC4-F1
#
_cell.length_a   1.000
_cell.length_b   1.000
_cell.length_c   1.000
_cell.angle_alpha   90.00
_cell.angle_beta   90.00
_cell.angle_gamma   90.00
#
_symmetry.space_group_name_H-M   'P 1'
#
loop_
_entity.id
_entity.type
_entity.pdbx_description
1 polymer ?
#
loop_
_entity_poly.entity_id
_entity_poly.type
_entity_poly.pdbx_seq_one_letter_code
_entity_poly.pdbx_strand_id
1 'polypeptide(L)'
;MVGLYVDPPAHAIVLSVDEKSQIQALDRTQPGLPLKKGRLGTMTHDYKRHGTNTLFAALNVLDGTVIGRNMQRHRHQEFIRFLNTIEAQVPVDKAVHVILDNYAAHKHSKVRAWLDHHKRFTFHFIPTSCSWLNAVEGFFAKLTRQRLKRGVFRSVVDLQEAINRYVAETNARPKPFTWTADPDEIIAAVRRGHQALDSIPSASRRARRRRRDCNPAHWACAS
;
A
#
# COMPACT_ATOMS: atom_id res chain seq x y z
N MET A 1 -3.73 17.44 3.43
CA MET A 1 -3.97 15.99 3.54
C MET A 1 -5.26 15.67 4.25
N VAL A 2 -5.39 15.93 5.56
CA VAL A 2 -6.63 15.64 6.30
C VAL A 2 -7.86 16.32 5.67
N GLY A 3 -7.72 17.56 5.18
CA GLY A 3 -8.78 18.25 4.44
C GLY A 3 -9.29 17.50 3.21
N LEU A 4 -8.49 16.68 2.51
CA LEU A 4 -8.97 15.88 1.37
C LEU A 4 -9.88 14.72 1.79
N TYR A 5 -9.76 14.26 3.03
CA TYR A 5 -10.62 13.21 3.59
C TYR A 5 -11.91 13.79 4.20
N VAL A 6 -11.87 15.02 4.70
CA VAL A 6 -12.96 15.65 5.46
C VAL A 6 -13.82 16.57 4.58
N ASP A 7 -13.20 17.29 3.64
CA ASP A 7 -13.85 18.22 2.72
C ASP A 7 -13.17 18.14 1.32
N PRO A 8 -13.46 17.08 0.56
CA PRO A 8 -12.85 16.88 -0.75
C PRO A 8 -13.35 17.94 -1.74
N PRO A 9 -12.47 18.45 -2.64
CA PRO A 9 -12.86 19.47 -3.61
C PRO A 9 -14.06 19.04 -4.48
N ALA A 10 -14.96 19.99 -4.74
CA ALA A 10 -16.06 19.77 -5.66
C ALA A 10 -15.53 19.35 -7.05
N HIS A 11 -16.20 18.42 -7.71
CA HIS A 11 -15.81 17.84 -9.01
C HIS A 11 -14.45 17.11 -9.02
N ALA A 12 -13.95 16.68 -7.86
CA ALA A 12 -12.73 15.87 -7.76
C ALA A 12 -13.01 14.44 -7.29
N ILE A 13 -12.06 13.55 -7.57
CA ILE A 13 -11.96 12.21 -6.99
C ILE A 13 -10.74 12.20 -6.09
N VAL A 14 -10.91 11.69 -4.87
CA VAL A 14 -9.82 11.50 -3.91
C VAL A 14 -9.56 10.01 -3.75
N LEU A 15 -8.36 9.58 -4.15
CA LEU A 15 -7.90 8.20 -4.10
C LEU A 15 -6.79 8.04 -3.08
N SER A 16 -6.98 7.17 -2.10
CA SER A 16 -5.91 6.67 -1.22
C SER A 16 -5.25 5.48 -1.90
N VAL A 17 -3.96 5.59 -2.21
CA VAL A 17 -3.22 4.63 -3.03
C VAL A 17 -2.04 4.07 -2.27
N ASP A 18 -1.88 2.75 -2.40
CA ASP A 18 -0.75 2.02 -1.82
C ASP A 18 -0.63 0.63 -2.48
N GLU A 19 0.45 -0.07 -2.16
CA GLU A 19 0.66 -1.46 -2.52
C GLU A 19 0.78 -2.37 -1.31
N LYS A 20 0.07 -3.50 -1.40
CA LYS A 20 0.34 -4.65 -0.55
C LYS A 20 1.28 -5.61 -1.28
N SER A 21 2.56 -5.53 -0.95
CA SER A 21 3.59 -6.40 -1.51
C SER A 21 3.64 -7.78 -0.84
N GLN A 22 4.34 -8.71 -1.49
CA GLN A 22 4.70 -10.04 -0.95
C GLN A 22 3.50 -10.88 -0.45
N ILE A 23 2.33 -10.75 -1.06
CA ILE A 23 1.18 -11.60 -0.77
C ILE A 23 1.50 -13.01 -1.25
N GLN A 24 1.55 -13.97 -0.33
CA GLN A 24 2.01 -15.32 -0.62
C GLN A 24 0.85 -16.24 -1.04
N ALA A 25 1.06 -17.00 -2.13
CA ALA A 25 0.18 -18.12 -2.47
C ALA A 25 0.61 -19.32 -1.62
N LEU A 26 -0.22 -19.63 -0.61
CA LEU A 26 0.05 -20.69 0.35
C LEU A 26 -0.96 -21.83 0.16
N ASP A 27 -0.46 -23.03 -0.12
CA ASP A 27 -1.24 -24.26 -0.03
C ASP A 27 -0.93 -24.94 1.30
N ARG A 28 -1.96 -25.38 2.03
CA ARG A 28 -1.76 -26.06 3.31
C ARG A 28 -1.75 -27.55 3.06
N THR A 29 -0.71 -28.22 3.55
CA THR A 29 -0.47 -29.65 3.32
C THR A 29 -1.47 -30.56 4.04
N GLN A 30 -2.25 -30.05 5.01
CA GLN A 30 -3.33 -30.78 5.66
C GLN A 30 -4.63 -29.96 5.77
N PRO A 31 -5.81 -30.58 5.60
CA PRO A 31 -7.09 -29.94 5.87
C PRO A 31 -7.19 -29.54 7.35
N GLY A 32 -7.57 -28.29 7.63
CA GLY A 32 -7.90 -27.89 8.99
C GLY A 32 -9.05 -28.74 9.52
N LEU A 33 -8.94 -29.23 10.77
CA LEU A 33 -10.01 -30.04 11.35
C LEU A 33 -11.25 -29.15 11.58
N PRO A 34 -12.47 -29.65 11.26
CA PRO A 34 -13.68 -28.88 11.46
C PRO A 34 -13.86 -28.47 12.93
N LEU A 35 -14.45 -27.29 13.13
CA LEU A 35 -14.84 -26.81 14.45
C LEU A 35 -15.84 -27.81 15.06
N LYS A 36 -15.48 -28.36 16.23
CA LYS A 36 -16.37 -29.18 17.06
C LYS A 36 -16.63 -28.44 18.36
N LYS A 37 -17.84 -28.58 18.94
CA LYS A 37 -18.15 -28.00 20.26
C LYS A 37 -17.09 -28.47 21.28
N GLY A 38 -16.37 -27.52 21.91
CA GLY A 38 -15.27 -27.82 22.83
C GLY A 38 -13.86 -27.93 22.19
N ARG A 39 -13.71 -27.76 20.86
CA ARG A 39 -12.41 -27.78 20.19
C ARG A 39 -12.30 -26.66 19.15
N LEU A 40 -11.39 -25.72 19.38
CA LEU A 40 -11.07 -24.68 18.40
C LEU A 40 -10.50 -25.31 17.12
N GLY A 41 -10.78 -24.68 15.98
CA GLY A 41 -10.23 -25.13 14.70
C GLY A 41 -8.71 -25.09 14.73
N THR A 42 -8.07 -26.17 14.29
CA THR A 42 -6.60 -26.27 14.25
C THR A 42 -6.08 -25.73 12.91
N MET A 43 -4.97 -24.99 12.95
CA MET A 43 -4.21 -24.60 11.77
C MET A 43 -2.86 -25.31 11.83
N THR A 44 -2.52 -26.10 10.81
CA THR A 44 -1.19 -26.66 10.67
C THR A 44 -0.19 -25.59 10.25
N HIS A 45 1.02 -25.66 10.80
CA HIS A 45 2.10 -24.72 10.46
C HIS A 45 2.76 -25.03 9.10
N ASP A 46 2.64 -26.26 8.60
CA ASP A 46 3.21 -26.67 7.32
C ASP A 46 2.42 -26.14 6.13
N TYR A 47 3.14 -25.52 5.18
CA TYR A 47 2.58 -25.01 3.93
C TYR A 47 3.57 -25.16 2.78
N LYS A 48 3.02 -25.24 1.56
CA LYS A 48 3.76 -25.13 0.31
C LYS A 48 3.60 -23.72 -0.24
N ARG A 49 4.71 -23.07 -0.59
CA ARG A 49 4.71 -21.76 -1.26
C ARG A 49 4.66 -21.94 -2.77
N HIS A 50 3.71 -21.25 -3.41
CA HIS A 50 3.50 -21.26 -4.86
C HIS A 50 3.91 -19.95 -5.54
N GLY A 51 4.52 -19.02 -4.81
CA GLY A 51 4.97 -17.72 -5.30
C GLY A 51 4.41 -16.56 -4.50
N THR A 52 4.67 -15.34 -4.99
CA THR A 52 4.18 -14.10 -4.38
C THR A 52 3.57 -13.17 -5.41
N ASN A 53 2.67 -12.33 -4.94
CA ASN A 53 1.97 -11.31 -5.72
C ASN A 53 2.01 -9.98 -4.96
N THR A 54 1.97 -8.87 -5.70
CA THR A 54 1.75 -7.53 -5.16
C THR A 54 0.41 -7.03 -5.68
N LEU A 55 -0.42 -6.52 -4.78
CA LEU A 55 -1.66 -5.81 -5.14
C LEU A 55 -1.43 -4.31 -4.99
N PHE A 56 -1.52 -3.58 -6.09
CA PHE A 56 -1.74 -2.13 -6.02
C PHE A 56 -3.23 -1.87 -5.89
N ALA A 57 -3.61 -0.97 -4.98
CA ALA A 57 -4.99 -0.60 -4.77
C ALA A 57 -5.15 0.91 -4.62
N ALA A 58 -6.27 1.42 -5.14
CA ALA A 58 -6.71 2.80 -5.00
C ALA A 58 -8.12 2.76 -4.40
N LEU A 59 -8.25 3.20 -3.15
CA LEU A 59 -9.53 3.34 -2.48
C LEU A 59 -10.06 4.76 -2.74
N ASN A 60 -11.23 4.86 -3.37
CA ASN A 60 -11.96 6.12 -3.44
C ASN A 60 -12.55 6.43 -2.06
N VAL A 61 -12.10 7.55 -1.49
CA VAL A 61 -12.46 7.96 -0.13
C VAL A 61 -13.95 8.26 -0.02
N LEU A 62 -14.53 8.82 -1.09
CA LEU A 62 -15.90 9.33 -1.11
C LEU A 62 -16.96 8.23 -1.15
N ASP A 63 -16.80 7.27 -2.08
CA ASP A 63 -17.81 6.21 -2.29
C ASP A 63 -17.38 4.85 -1.71
N GLY A 64 -16.10 4.67 -1.38
CA GLY A 64 -15.56 3.43 -0.84
C GLY A 64 -15.25 2.35 -1.89
N THR A 65 -15.31 2.67 -3.18
CA THR A 65 -14.91 1.77 -4.26
C THR A 65 -13.39 1.62 -4.32
N VAL A 66 -12.93 0.49 -4.85
CA VAL A 66 -11.52 0.12 -4.94
C VAL A 66 -11.15 -0.24 -6.37
N ILE A 67 -10.15 0.42 -6.92
CA ILE A 67 -9.48 0.01 -8.15
C ILE A 67 -8.28 -0.83 -7.73
N GLY A 68 -8.22 -2.10 -8.17
CA GLY A 68 -7.15 -3.03 -7.83
C GLY A 68 -6.39 -3.54 -9.06
N ARG A 69 -5.08 -3.71 -8.95
CA ARG A 69 -4.26 -4.38 -9.98
C ARG A 69 -3.21 -5.29 -9.37
N ASN A 70 -3.28 -6.57 -9.73
CA ASN A 70 -2.30 -7.58 -9.35
C ASN A 70 -1.06 -7.53 -10.26
N MET A 71 0.13 -7.51 -9.68
CA MET A 71 1.41 -7.49 -10.39
C MET A 71 2.48 -8.28 -9.61
N GLN A 72 3.47 -8.81 -10.31
CA GLN A 72 4.53 -9.62 -9.68
C GLN A 72 5.56 -8.77 -8.91
N ARG A 73 5.73 -7.50 -9.29
CA ARG A 73 6.72 -6.57 -8.74
C ARG A 73 6.03 -5.28 -8.28
N HIS A 74 6.76 -4.40 -7.59
CA HIS A 74 6.26 -3.13 -7.07
C HIS A 74 7.26 -1.98 -7.28
N ARG A 75 7.83 -1.87 -8.49
CA ARG A 75 8.76 -0.78 -8.83
C ARG A 75 8.00 0.37 -9.48
N HIS A 76 8.70 1.44 -9.79
CA HIS A 76 8.13 2.60 -10.48
C HIS A 76 7.44 2.25 -11.81
N GLN A 77 7.90 1.23 -12.56
CA GLN A 77 7.23 0.80 -13.79
C GLN A 77 5.85 0.20 -13.50
N GLU A 78 5.75 -0.62 -12.46
CA GLU A 78 4.49 -1.18 -12.00
C GLU A 78 3.55 -0.08 -11.49
N PHE A 79 4.09 0.88 -10.74
CA PHE A 79 3.31 2.03 -10.27
C PHE A 79 2.75 2.87 -11.44
N ILE A 80 3.56 3.20 -12.46
CA ILE A 80 3.06 3.89 -13.67
C ILE A 80 1.97 3.09 -14.38
N ARG A 81 2.13 1.76 -14.51
CA ARG A 81 1.07 0.91 -15.06
C ARG A 81 -0.21 0.97 -14.24
N PHE A 82 -0.11 1.10 -12.92
CA PHE A 82 -1.27 1.27 -12.06
C PHE A 82 -1.92 2.64 -12.21
N LEU A 83 -1.13 3.72 -12.31
CA LEU A 83 -1.64 5.06 -12.61
C LEU A 83 -2.42 5.09 -13.94
N ASN A 84 -1.92 4.44 -14.99
CA ASN A 84 -2.63 4.32 -16.26
C ASN A 84 -3.96 3.53 -16.11
N THR A 85 -4.02 2.55 -15.19
CA THR A 85 -5.27 1.84 -14.89
C THR A 85 -6.27 2.74 -14.17
N ILE A 86 -5.81 3.57 -13.23
CA ILE A 86 -6.65 4.55 -12.56
C ILE A 86 -7.20 5.53 -13.59
N GLU A 87 -6.34 6.12 -14.42
CA GLU A 87 -6.74 7.08 -15.44
C GLU A 87 -7.82 6.53 -16.38
N ALA A 88 -7.69 5.27 -16.80
CA ALA A 88 -8.67 4.63 -17.68
C ALA A 88 -10.03 4.35 -17.01
N GLN A 89 -10.08 4.24 -15.67
CA GLN A 89 -11.30 3.88 -14.94
C GLN A 89 -12.02 5.07 -14.31
N VAL A 90 -11.31 6.18 -14.07
CA VAL A 90 -11.91 7.39 -13.48
C VAL A 90 -12.55 8.27 -14.57
N PRO A 91 -13.69 8.93 -14.28
CA PRO A 91 -14.29 9.93 -15.17
C PRO A 91 -13.29 10.95 -15.70
N VAL A 92 -13.33 11.23 -17.01
CA VAL A 92 -12.35 12.07 -17.72
C VAL A 92 -12.45 13.58 -17.43
N ASP A 93 -13.57 14.01 -16.86
CA ASP A 93 -13.91 15.39 -16.55
C ASP A 93 -13.53 15.80 -15.11
N LYS A 94 -13.07 14.86 -14.29
CA LYS A 94 -12.74 15.11 -12.88
C LYS A 94 -11.26 15.31 -12.61
N ALA A 95 -10.93 16.16 -11.66
CA ALA A 95 -9.60 16.23 -11.07
C ALA A 95 -9.34 15.01 -10.19
N VAL A 96 -8.12 14.49 -10.17
CA VAL A 96 -7.75 13.27 -9.44
C VAL A 96 -6.69 13.60 -8.40
N HIS A 97 -7.08 13.56 -7.13
CA HIS A 97 -6.19 13.73 -6.00
C HIS A 97 -5.74 12.37 -5.49
N VAL A 98 -4.45 12.08 -5.57
CA VAL A 98 -3.88 10.80 -5.16
C VAL A 98 -3.10 10.99 -3.87
N ILE A 99 -3.54 10.31 -2.81
CA ILE A 99 -2.92 10.27 -1.50
C ILE A 99 -1.97 9.07 -1.47
N LEU A 100 -0.69 9.33 -1.21
CA LEU A 100 0.40 8.36 -1.29
C LEU A 100 1.27 8.39 -0.03
N ASP A 101 1.93 7.28 0.24
CA ASP A 101 3.05 7.23 1.17
C ASP A 101 4.34 7.83 0.56
N ASN A 102 5.39 7.97 1.38
CA ASN A 102 6.67 8.53 0.95
C ASN A 102 7.60 7.52 0.25
N TYR A 103 7.09 6.40 -0.27
CA TYR A 103 7.90 5.37 -0.89
C TYR A 103 8.70 5.89 -2.10
N ALA A 104 9.94 5.39 -2.23
CA ALA A 104 10.88 5.89 -3.23
C ALA A 104 10.38 5.71 -4.68
N ALA A 105 9.61 4.65 -4.94
CA ALA A 105 9.03 4.41 -6.27
C ALA A 105 8.07 5.54 -6.68
N HIS A 106 7.33 6.12 -5.74
CA HIS A 106 6.34 7.19 -6.01
C HIS A 106 7.00 8.52 -6.38
N LYS A 107 8.26 8.71 -5.99
CA LYS A 107 9.04 9.93 -6.25
C LYS A 107 10.05 9.78 -7.38
N HIS A 108 10.05 8.62 -8.05
CA HIS A 108 10.98 8.32 -9.14
C HIS A 108 10.83 9.32 -10.30
N SER A 109 11.92 9.65 -10.99
CA SER A 109 11.93 10.66 -12.06
C SER A 109 10.89 10.38 -13.15
N LYS A 110 10.75 9.11 -13.57
CA LYS A 110 9.72 8.70 -14.54
C LYS A 110 8.27 8.87 -14.03
N VAL A 111 8.04 8.75 -12.73
CA VAL A 111 6.71 8.98 -12.14
C VAL A 111 6.40 10.47 -12.09
N ARG A 112 7.40 11.30 -11.75
CA ARG A 112 7.27 12.77 -11.84
C ARG A 112 7.02 13.21 -13.28
N ALA A 113 7.78 12.69 -14.23
CA ALA A 113 7.57 12.97 -15.65
C ALA A 113 6.17 12.53 -16.08
N TRP A 114 5.69 11.36 -15.65
CA TRP A 114 4.29 10.97 -15.89
C TRP A 114 3.33 12.02 -15.31
N LEU A 115 3.47 12.40 -14.04
CA LEU A 115 2.60 13.40 -13.40
C LEU A 115 2.61 14.75 -14.15
N ASP A 116 3.76 15.18 -14.66
CA ASP A 116 3.90 16.42 -15.44
C ASP A 116 3.09 16.40 -16.74
N HIS A 117 2.89 15.24 -17.37
CA HIS A 117 2.05 15.09 -18.56
C HIS A 117 0.56 14.95 -18.23
N HIS A 118 0.20 14.59 -17.00
CA HIS A 118 -1.17 14.27 -16.60
C HIS A 118 -1.70 15.36 -15.65
N LYS A 119 -1.98 16.54 -16.20
CA LYS A 119 -2.34 17.76 -15.43
C LYS A 119 -3.57 17.63 -14.51
N ARG A 120 -4.41 16.63 -14.74
CA ARG A 120 -5.56 16.30 -13.89
C ARG A 120 -5.18 15.61 -12.59
N PHE A 121 -3.99 15.03 -12.49
CA PHE A 121 -3.52 14.32 -11.32
C PHE A 121 -2.72 15.24 -10.39
N THR A 122 -3.02 15.19 -9.10
CA THR A 122 -2.26 15.86 -8.06
C THR A 122 -1.87 14.85 -6.99
N PHE A 123 -0.58 14.71 -6.71
CA PHE A 123 -0.08 13.82 -5.67
C PHE A 123 0.05 14.55 -4.34
N HIS A 124 -0.49 13.91 -3.29
CA HIS A 124 -0.37 14.37 -1.92
C HIS A 124 0.33 13.29 -1.11
N PHE A 125 1.44 13.64 -0.48
CA PHE A 125 2.24 12.69 0.30
C PHE A 125 1.90 12.80 1.78
N ILE A 126 1.58 11.66 2.43
CA ILE A 126 1.39 11.63 3.89
C ILE A 126 2.72 11.98 4.58
N PRO A 127 2.69 12.56 5.79
CA PRO A 127 3.90 12.76 6.58
C PRO A 127 4.62 11.44 6.85
N THR A 128 5.95 11.52 6.99
CA THR A 128 6.79 10.35 7.30
C THR A 128 6.32 9.70 8.61
N SER A 129 6.30 8.37 8.64
CA SER A 129 5.86 7.57 9.80
C SER A 129 4.36 7.70 10.15
N CYS A 130 3.53 8.22 9.24
CA CYS A 130 2.07 8.31 9.42
C CYS A 130 1.31 7.41 8.44
N SER A 131 1.76 6.16 8.24
CA SER A 131 1.15 5.21 7.30
C SER A 131 -0.33 4.92 7.64
N TRP A 132 -0.67 4.98 8.93
CA TRP A 132 -2.03 4.86 9.44
C TRP A 132 -3.03 5.89 8.87
N LEU A 133 -2.55 7.00 8.28
CA LEU A 133 -3.39 7.98 7.58
C LEU A 133 -3.79 7.53 6.16
N ASN A 134 -3.24 6.43 5.66
CA ASN A 134 -3.52 5.92 4.32
C ASN A 134 -4.74 4.99 4.37
N ALA A 135 -5.91 5.50 4.00
CA ALA A 135 -7.20 4.80 4.15
C ALA A 135 -7.25 3.40 3.50
N VAL A 136 -6.52 3.19 2.40
CA VAL A 136 -6.42 1.91 1.70
C VAL A 136 -5.77 0.80 2.55
N GLU A 137 -4.96 1.15 3.57
CA GLU A 137 -4.43 0.16 4.52
C GLU A 137 -5.56 -0.58 5.25
N GLY A 138 -6.69 0.11 5.52
CA GLY A 138 -7.88 -0.49 6.10
C GLY A 138 -8.52 -1.54 5.18
N PHE A 139 -8.53 -1.29 3.87
CA PHE A 139 -8.95 -2.28 2.88
C PHE A 139 -8.00 -3.49 2.87
N PHE A 140 -6.69 -3.26 2.89
CA PHE A 140 -5.71 -4.36 2.97
C PHE A 140 -5.85 -5.20 4.23
N ALA A 141 -6.13 -4.58 5.38
CA ALA A 141 -6.37 -5.29 6.63
C ALA A 141 -7.61 -6.20 6.53
N LYS A 142 -8.69 -5.73 5.91
CA LYS A 142 -9.92 -6.51 5.67
C LYS A 142 -9.66 -7.65 4.68
N LEU A 143 -9.01 -7.39 3.54
CA LEU A 143 -8.60 -8.40 2.56
C LEU A 143 -7.76 -9.50 3.22
N THR A 144 -6.76 -9.12 4.01
CA THR A 144 -5.91 -10.08 4.74
C THR A 144 -6.72 -10.93 5.68
N ARG A 145 -7.59 -10.33 6.49
CA ARG A 145 -8.35 -11.05 7.52
C ARG A 145 -9.40 -11.99 6.92
N GLN A 146 -10.10 -11.54 5.87
CA GLN A 146 -11.28 -12.23 5.33
C GLN A 146 -10.95 -13.22 4.21
N ARG A 147 -9.91 -12.96 3.40
CA ARG A 147 -9.57 -13.81 2.25
C ARG A 147 -8.19 -14.45 2.37
N LEU A 148 -7.15 -13.70 2.74
CA LEU A 148 -5.78 -14.22 2.64
C LEU A 148 -5.38 -15.12 3.82
N LYS A 149 -5.67 -14.73 5.07
CA LYS A 149 -5.20 -15.43 6.28
C LYS A 149 -5.69 -16.88 6.36
N ARG A 150 -6.89 -17.16 5.87
CA ARG A 150 -7.48 -18.50 5.86
C ARG A 150 -7.56 -19.15 4.49
N GLY A 151 -7.20 -18.41 3.43
CA GLY A 151 -7.21 -18.93 2.06
C GLY A 151 -6.19 -20.03 1.82
N VAL A 152 -6.47 -20.83 0.79
CA VAL A 152 -5.59 -21.88 0.26
C VAL A 152 -5.46 -21.60 -1.22
N PHE A 153 -4.22 -21.42 -1.69
CA PHE A 153 -3.91 -21.00 -3.06
C PHE A 153 -2.84 -21.92 -3.63
N ARG A 154 -3.19 -22.73 -4.63
CA ARG A 154 -2.30 -23.73 -5.25
C ARG A 154 -1.46 -23.13 -6.38
N SER A 155 -1.74 -21.88 -6.74
CA SER A 155 -0.98 -21.11 -7.70
C SER A 155 -1.07 -19.61 -7.40
N VAL A 156 -0.21 -18.80 -8.04
CA VAL A 156 -0.35 -17.34 -8.03
C VAL A 156 -1.62 -16.90 -8.74
N VAL A 157 -2.07 -17.64 -9.76
CA VAL A 157 -3.30 -17.33 -10.51
C VAL A 157 -4.51 -17.45 -9.58
N ASP A 158 -4.62 -18.53 -8.81
CA ASP A 158 -5.70 -18.74 -7.82
C ASP A 158 -5.75 -17.60 -6.80
N LEU A 159 -4.58 -17.15 -6.34
CA LEU A 159 -4.46 -16.02 -5.42
C LEU A 159 -4.95 -14.73 -6.08
N GLN A 160 -4.55 -14.46 -7.32
CA GLN A 160 -4.97 -13.27 -8.06
C GLN A 160 -6.48 -13.26 -8.32
N GLU A 161 -7.06 -14.40 -8.69
CA GLU A 161 -8.52 -14.56 -8.86
C GLU A 161 -9.26 -14.30 -7.56
N ALA A 162 -8.78 -14.83 -6.43
CA ALA A 162 -9.40 -14.60 -5.14
C ALA A 162 -9.32 -13.12 -4.71
N ILE A 163 -8.22 -12.43 -5.00
CA ILE A 163 -8.07 -10.99 -4.78
C ILE A 163 -9.02 -10.20 -5.68
N ASN A 164 -9.05 -10.49 -6.98
CA ASN A 164 -9.92 -9.81 -7.95
C ASN A 164 -11.40 -9.97 -7.57
N ARG A 165 -11.80 -11.18 -7.17
CA ARG A 165 -13.15 -11.46 -6.68
C ARG A 165 -13.46 -10.64 -5.42
N TYR A 166 -12.51 -10.52 -4.48
CA TYR A 166 -12.72 -9.70 -3.29
C TYR A 166 -12.88 -8.22 -3.60
N VAL A 167 -12.12 -7.68 -4.56
CA VAL A 167 -12.29 -6.30 -5.05
C VAL A 167 -13.68 -6.13 -5.65
N ALA A 168 -14.13 -7.05 -6.51
CA ALA A 168 -15.47 -7.01 -7.10
C ALA A 168 -16.58 -7.10 -6.04
N GLU A 169 -16.47 -7.99 -5.06
CA GLU A 169 -17.40 -8.11 -3.93
C GLU A 169 -17.46 -6.82 -3.09
N THR A 170 -16.31 -6.17 -2.89
CA THR A 170 -16.21 -4.89 -2.18
C THR A 170 -16.91 -3.78 -2.98
N ASN A 171 -16.67 -3.72 -4.29
CA ASN A 171 -17.28 -2.70 -5.16
C ASN A 171 -18.78 -2.92 -5.40
N ALA A 172 -19.29 -4.15 -5.23
CA ALA A 172 -20.73 -4.42 -5.28
C ALA A 172 -21.48 -3.81 -4.08
N ARG A 173 -20.80 -3.60 -2.94
CA ARG A 173 -21.36 -3.00 -1.73
C ARG A 173 -20.31 -2.09 -1.07
N PRO A 174 -19.94 -0.99 -1.74
CA PRO A 174 -18.83 -0.17 -1.29
C PRO A 174 -19.22 0.53 0.02
N LYS A 175 -18.25 0.66 0.91
CA LYS A 175 -18.43 1.34 2.19
C LYS A 175 -17.52 2.55 2.20
N PRO A 176 -18.07 3.77 2.13
CA PRO A 176 -17.30 5.00 2.21
C PRO A 176 -16.32 4.96 3.39
N PHE A 177 -15.16 5.57 3.19
CA PHE A 177 -14.21 5.70 4.28
C PHE A 177 -14.71 6.80 5.24
N THR A 178 -14.96 6.42 6.49
CA THR A 178 -15.31 7.38 7.53
C THR A 178 -14.05 7.77 8.29
N TRP A 179 -13.67 9.03 8.22
CA TRP A 179 -12.61 9.60 9.04
C TRP A 179 -13.12 9.83 10.46
N THR A 180 -12.53 9.15 11.45
CA THR A 180 -12.97 9.21 12.85
C THR A 180 -11.98 9.91 13.78
N ALA A 181 -10.78 10.22 13.30
CA ALA A 181 -9.74 10.84 14.11
C ALA A 181 -9.88 12.37 14.09
N ASP A 182 -9.57 13.04 15.20
CA ASP A 182 -9.62 14.50 15.25
C ASP A 182 -8.51 15.10 14.35
N PRO A 183 -8.84 15.91 13.33
CA PRO A 183 -7.86 16.60 12.49
C PRO A 183 -6.83 17.42 13.26
N ASP A 184 -7.22 18.07 14.36
CA ASP A 184 -6.34 18.95 15.13
C ASP A 184 -5.32 18.15 15.94
N GLU A 185 -5.74 17.02 16.52
CA GLU A 185 -4.84 16.08 17.19
C GLU A 185 -3.77 15.53 16.22
N ILE A 186 -4.16 15.31 14.95
CA ILE A 186 -3.25 14.83 13.91
C ILE A 186 -2.24 15.90 13.52
N ILE A 187 -2.68 17.13 13.30
CA ILE A 187 -1.77 18.25 13.01
C ILE A 187 -0.79 18.42 14.18
N ALA A 188 -1.27 18.31 15.42
CA ALA A 188 -0.42 18.38 16.61
C ALA A 188 0.58 17.21 16.67
N ALA A 189 0.15 15.98 16.36
CA ALA A 189 1.04 14.81 16.31
C ALA A 189 2.13 14.93 15.25
N VAL A 190 1.79 15.42 14.06
CA VAL A 190 2.75 15.68 12.98
C VAL A 190 3.76 16.75 13.38
N ARG A 191 3.31 17.86 14.00
CA ARG A 191 4.18 18.91 14.53
C ARG A 191 5.16 18.36 15.59
N ARG A 192 4.68 17.51 16.51
CA ARG A 192 5.55 16.83 17.50
C ARG A 192 6.58 15.92 16.82
N GLY A 193 6.18 15.19 15.78
CA GLY A 193 7.09 14.34 15.00
C GLY A 193 8.21 15.13 14.30
N HIS A 194 7.89 16.28 13.71
CA HIS A 194 8.89 17.18 13.12
C HIS A 194 9.84 17.74 14.18
N GLN A 195 9.32 18.23 15.31
CA GLN A 195 10.15 18.72 16.43
C GLN A 195 11.09 17.64 16.96
N ALA A 196 10.62 16.41 17.11
CA ALA A 196 11.45 15.28 17.52
C ALA A 196 12.58 14.99 16.52
N LEU A 197 12.30 15.02 15.21
CA LEU A 197 13.31 14.82 14.16
C LEU A 197 14.35 15.95 14.11
N ASP A 198 13.94 17.18 14.38
CA ASP A 198 14.81 18.35 14.41
C ASP A 198 15.68 18.40 15.67
N SER A 199 15.21 17.82 16.78
CA SER A 199 15.94 17.73 18.04
C SER A 199 17.07 16.68 18.06
N ILE A 200 17.22 15.86 17.00
CA ILE A 200 18.29 14.85 16.90
C ILE A 200 19.62 15.52 16.51
N PRO A 201 20.67 15.50 17.35
CA PRO A 201 21.94 16.16 17.05
C PRO A 201 22.65 15.59 15.81
N SER A 202 23.24 16.48 15.02
CA SER A 202 23.85 16.26 13.68
C SER A 202 25.02 15.26 13.61
N ALA A 203 25.54 14.79 14.74
CA ALA A 203 26.65 13.82 14.79
C ALA A 203 26.31 12.46 14.13
N SER A 204 25.03 12.09 14.06
CA SER A 204 24.57 10.85 13.41
C SER A 204 24.44 10.95 11.88
N ARG A 205 24.43 12.16 11.30
CA ARG A 205 24.30 12.37 9.84
C ARG A 205 25.60 12.05 9.06
N ARG A 206 26.78 12.14 9.70
CA ARG A 206 28.09 11.87 9.06
C ARG A 206 28.45 10.38 8.98
N ALA A 207 27.98 9.55 9.92
CA ALA A 207 28.29 8.13 9.96
C ALA A 207 27.68 7.32 8.81
N ARG A 208 26.58 7.81 8.20
CA ARG A 208 25.93 7.14 7.05
C ARG A 208 26.53 7.53 5.69
N ARG A 209 27.25 8.65 5.57
CA ARG A 209 27.93 9.03 4.33
C ARG A 209 29.25 8.29 4.12
N ARG A 210 29.98 7.93 5.18
CA ARG A 210 31.28 7.21 5.07
C ARG A 210 31.17 5.71 4.74
N ARG A 211 30.00 5.08 4.86
CA ARG A 211 29.83 3.67 4.46
C ARG A 211 29.52 3.46 2.96
N ARG A 212 29.44 4.53 2.15
CA ARG A 212 29.23 4.43 0.69
C ARG A 212 30.51 4.48 -0.14
N ASP A 213 31.67 4.74 0.46
CA ASP A 213 32.96 4.82 -0.26
C ASP A 213 33.91 3.64 0.00
N CYS A 214 33.42 2.53 0.55
CA CYS A 214 34.21 1.29 0.61
C CYS A 214 33.87 0.41 -0.60
N ASN A 215 34.55 0.63 -1.71
CA ASN A 215 34.66 -0.33 -2.81
C ASN A 215 35.63 -1.46 -2.39
N PRO A 216 35.37 -2.75 -2.70
CA PRO A 216 36.20 -3.86 -2.27
C PRO A 216 37.34 -4.06 -3.28
N ALA A 217 38.57 -3.79 -2.85
CA ALA A 217 39.76 -4.27 -3.54
C ALA A 217 40.84 -4.58 -2.50
N HIS A 218 41.50 -5.71 -2.70
CA HIS A 218 42.63 -6.27 -1.93
C HIS A 218 42.28 -7.11 -0.70
N TRP A 219 41.89 -8.36 -1.01
CA TRP A 219 42.45 -9.51 -0.32
C TRP A 219 43.91 -9.69 -0.75
N ALA A 220 44.88 -9.55 0.15
CA ALA A 220 46.21 -10.15 0.02
C ALA A 220 46.95 -10.18 1.37
N CYS A 221 47.38 -11.39 1.74
CA CYS A 221 48.54 -11.76 2.58
C CYS A 221 48.57 -11.29 4.04
N ALA A 222 48.41 -12.20 5.02
CA ALA A 222 49.32 -13.26 5.48
C ALA A 222 50.27 -12.77 6.59
N SER A 223 49.99 -13.18 7.81
CA SER A 223 50.81 -14.05 8.70
C SER A 223 50.34 -13.87 10.15
#